data_AF-A0A8T5HDB9-F1
#
_entry.id   AF-A0A8T5HDB9-F1
#
_cell.length_a   1.000
_cell.length_b   1.000
_cell.length_c   1.000
_cell.angle_alpha   90.00
_cell.angle_beta   90.00
_cell.angle_gamma   90.00
#
_symmetry.space_group_name_H-M   'P 1'
#
loop_
_entity.id
_entity.type
_entity.pdbx_description
1 polymer ?
#
loop_
_entity_poly.entity_id
_entity_poly.type
_entity_poly.pdbx_seq_one_letter_code
_entity_poly.pdbx_strand_id
1 'polypeptide(L)'
;MPPKTESRIKALESEINKIRFRNKSVEGNKAWETSYSRRLLLMLFTFLAIGAYMWAINIPKPWLNAIVPSVAFMLSTLTLPFIKKKWVRYCWKK
;
A
#
# COMPACT_ATOMS: atom_id res chain seq x y z
N MET A 1 20.78 -37.06 -28.09
CA MET A 1 19.68 -36.08 -28.12
C MET A 1 19.03 -36.10 -26.75
N PRO A 2 19.04 -34.99 -25.98
CA PRO A 2 18.48 -35.01 -24.64
C PRO A 2 16.99 -35.37 -24.70
N PRO A 3 16.47 -36.19 -23.77
CA PRO A 3 15.06 -36.59 -23.77
C PRO A 3 14.16 -35.35 -23.76
N LYS A 4 13.04 -35.41 -24.49
CA LYS A 4 12.04 -34.32 -24.63
C LYS A 4 11.56 -33.77 -23.27
N THR A 5 11.73 -34.53 -22.20
CA THR A 5 11.40 -34.14 -20.82
C THR A 5 12.43 -33.18 -20.22
N GLU A 6 13.74 -33.37 -20.45
CA GLU A 6 14.79 -32.49 -19.93
C GLU A 6 14.71 -31.08 -20.53
N SER A 7 14.43 -30.99 -21.83
CA SER A 7 14.26 -29.70 -22.50
C SER A 7 13.03 -28.94 -21.98
N ARG A 8 11.93 -29.65 -21.69
CA ARG A 8 10.72 -29.07 -21.06
C ARG A 8 10.99 -28.59 -19.63
N ILE A 9 11.74 -29.35 -18.84
CA ILE A 9 12.10 -28.97 -17.47
C ILE A 9 12.95 -27.69 -17.49
N LYS A 10 13.98 -27.62 -18.35
CA LYS A 10 14.80 -26.41 -18.52
C LYS A 10 13.99 -25.20 -18.98
N ALA A 11 13.03 -25.39 -19.88
CA ALA A 11 12.17 -24.30 -20.33
C ALA A 11 11.28 -23.76 -19.20
N LEU A 12 10.67 -24.66 -18.41
CA LEU A 12 9.86 -24.28 -17.24
C LEU A 12 10.69 -23.60 -16.15
N GLU A 13 11.91 -24.06 -15.90
CA GLU A 13 12.81 -23.45 -14.92
C GLU A 13 13.19 -22.01 -15.33
N SER A 14 13.42 -21.78 -16.61
CA SER A 14 13.64 -20.43 -17.18
C SER A 14 12.42 -19.52 -17.00
N GLU A 15 11.21 -20.02 -17.29
CA GLU A 15 9.96 -19.30 -17.07
C GLU A 15 9.75 -18.93 -15.59
N ILE A 16 9.96 -19.88 -14.68
CA ILE A 16 9.84 -19.68 -13.23
C ILE A 16 10.84 -18.61 -12.76
N ASN A 17 12.08 -18.65 -13.22
CA ASN A 17 13.10 -17.68 -12.84
C ASN A 17 12.75 -16.26 -13.35
N LYS A 18 12.22 -16.12 -14.57
CA LYS A 18 11.72 -14.84 -15.09
C LYS A 18 10.56 -14.31 -14.25
N ILE A 19 9.61 -15.16 -13.88
CA ILE A 19 8.47 -14.79 -13.04
C ILE A 19 8.95 -14.35 -11.65
N ARG A 20 9.85 -15.11 -11.01
CA ARG A 20 10.41 -14.75 -9.70
C ARG A 20 11.16 -13.42 -9.75
N PHE A 21 11.97 -13.21 -10.78
CA PHE A 21 12.72 -11.96 -10.95
C PHE A 21 11.78 -10.74 -11.03
N ARG A 22 10.73 -10.82 -11.85
CA ARG A 22 9.73 -9.75 -11.95
C ARG A 22 8.94 -9.58 -10.65
N ASN A 23 8.52 -10.67 -10.02
CA ASN A 23 7.73 -10.61 -8.79
C ASN A 23 8.52 -9.97 -7.65
N LYS A 24 9.85 -10.15 -7.57
CA LYS A 24 10.70 -9.52 -6.55
C LYS A 24 10.55 -8.00 -6.51
N SER A 25 10.57 -7.35 -7.68
CA SER A 25 10.39 -5.89 -7.76
C SER A 25 8.96 -5.45 -7.41
N VAL A 26 7.96 -6.23 -7.83
CA VAL A 26 6.55 -5.98 -7.52
C VAL A 26 6.27 -6.13 -6.03
N GLU A 27 6.83 -7.15 -5.39
CA GLU A 27 6.70 -7.39 -3.95
C GLU A 27 7.38 -6.30 -3.13
N GLY A 28 8.54 -5.82 -3.57
CA GLY A 28 9.21 -4.66 -2.95
C GLY A 28 8.33 -3.40 -2.99
N ASN A 29 7.76 -3.08 -4.16
CA ASN A 29 6.84 -1.94 -4.29
C ASN A 29 5.57 -2.12 -3.46
N LYS A 30 5.00 -3.34 -3.44
CA LYS A 30 3.82 -3.66 -2.63
C LYS A 30 4.12 -3.53 -1.13
N ALA A 31 5.29 -3.98 -0.68
CA ALA A 31 5.74 -3.84 0.68
C ALA A 31 5.91 -2.36 1.05
N TRP A 32 6.46 -1.53 0.16
CA TRP A 32 6.55 -0.08 0.36
C TRP A 32 5.17 0.58 0.46
N GLU A 33 4.25 0.28 -0.46
CA GLU A 33 2.89 0.83 -0.45
C GLU A 33 2.08 0.44 0.79
N THR A 34 2.32 -0.76 1.30
CA THR A 34 1.67 -1.27 2.53
C THR A 34 2.44 -0.94 3.80
N SER A 35 3.66 -0.38 3.68
CA SER A 35 4.48 -0.05 4.83
C SER A 35 3.86 1.05 5.70
N TYR A 36 4.07 0.92 7.00
CA TYR A 36 3.76 1.97 7.96
C TYR A 36 4.59 3.24 7.71
N SER A 37 5.77 3.11 7.10
CA SER A 37 6.65 4.24 6.74
C SER A 37 5.96 5.21 5.80
N ARG A 38 5.33 4.72 4.71
CA ARG A 38 4.59 5.58 3.77
C ARG A 38 3.38 6.23 4.45
N ARG A 39 2.66 5.49 5.29
CA ARG A 39 1.49 6.03 6.04
C ARG A 39 1.89 7.13 7.01
N LEU A 40 2.99 6.94 7.75
CA LEU A 40 3.50 7.94 8.68
C LEU A 40 3.94 9.19 7.93
N LEU A 41 4.63 9.04 6.79
CA LEU A 41 5.06 10.16 5.96
C LEU A 41 3.85 10.98 5.46
N LEU A 42 2.82 10.31 4.93
CA LEU A 42 1.59 10.97 4.49
C LEU A 42 0.90 11.68 5.65
N MET A 43 0.78 11.03 6.81
CA MET A 43 0.18 11.66 7.99
C MET A 43 0.94 12.91 8.43
N LEU A 44 2.27 12.84 8.48
CA LEU A 44 3.12 13.97 8.87
C LEU A 44 2.96 15.13 7.89
N PHE A 45 3.03 14.87 6.58
CA PHE A 45 2.85 15.93 5.58
C PHE A 45 1.44 16.54 5.61
N THR A 46 0.40 15.72 5.74
CA THR A 46 -0.98 16.21 5.87
C THR A 46 -1.16 17.04 7.13
N PHE A 47 -0.62 16.59 8.27
CA PHE A 47 -0.68 17.32 9.53
C PHE A 47 0.02 18.68 9.43
N LEU A 48 1.24 18.72 8.88
CA LEU A 48 2.00 19.95 8.70
C LEU A 48 1.31 20.91 7.73
N ALA A 49 0.80 20.42 6.60
CA ALA A 49 0.11 21.24 5.61
C ALA A 49 -1.18 21.86 6.17
N ILE A 50 -2.02 21.06 6.83
CA ILE A 50 -3.28 21.54 7.44
C ILE A 50 -2.98 22.47 8.62
N GLY A 51 -2.00 22.12 9.47
CA GLY A 51 -1.58 22.97 10.59
C GLY A 51 -1.07 24.33 10.12
N ALA A 52 -0.21 24.36 9.09
CA ALA A 52 0.29 25.59 8.48
C ALA A 52 -0.85 26.41 7.85
N TYR A 53 -1.78 25.77 7.13
CA TYR A 53 -2.94 26.43 6.55
C TYR A 53 -3.84 27.06 7.62
N MET A 54 -4.20 26.30 8.66
CA MET A 54 -5.03 26.77 9.78
C MET A 54 -4.36 27.91 10.56
N TRP A 55 -3.03 27.88 10.68
CA TRP A 55 -2.25 28.96 11.26
C TRP A 55 -2.31 30.24 10.40
N ALA A 56 -2.19 30.11 9.08
CA ALA A 56 -2.27 31.25 8.15
C ALA A 56 -3.62 31.97 8.20
N ILE A 57 -4.72 31.24 8.43
CA ILE A 57 -6.07 31.81 8.55
C ILE A 57 -6.45 32.21 9.98
N ASN A 58 -5.49 32.24 10.92
CA ASN A 58 -5.69 32.61 12.33
C ASN A 58 -6.82 31.84 13.05
N ILE A 59 -7.02 30.56 12.72
CA ILE A 59 -7.96 29.72 13.46
C ILE A 59 -7.40 29.42 14.86
N PRO A 60 -8.23 29.50 15.92
CA PRO A 60 -7.78 29.14 17.26
C PRO A 60 -7.39 27.66 17.33
N LYS A 61 -6.22 27.39 17.94
CA LYS A 61 -5.67 26.05 18.16
C LYS A 61 -5.49 25.23 16.85
N PRO A 62 -4.74 25.74 15.85
CA PRO A 62 -4.65 25.15 14.52
C PRO A 62 -4.05 23.73 14.54
N TRP A 63 -3.03 23.51 15.36
CA TRP A 63 -2.39 22.20 15.52
C TRP A 63 -3.32 21.16 16.17
N LEU A 64 -4.23 21.59 17.04
CA LEU A 64 -5.19 20.71 17.70
C LEU A 64 -6.32 20.32 16.73
N ASN A 65 -6.76 21.28 15.90
CA ASN A 65 -7.75 21.04 14.85
C ASN A 65 -7.21 20.15 13.71
N ALA A 66 -5.92 20.22 13.42
CA ALA A 66 -5.26 19.36 12.42
C ALA A 66 -5.20 17.87 12.83
N ILE A 67 -5.39 17.53 14.11
CA ILE A 67 -5.42 16.14 14.58
C ILE A 67 -6.60 15.37 13.97
N VAL A 68 -7.78 16.01 13.89
CA VAL A 68 -9.02 15.39 13.39
C VAL A 68 -8.85 14.85 11.96
N PRO A 69 -8.42 15.64 10.96
CA PRO A 69 -8.21 15.13 9.60
C PRO A 69 -7.06 14.11 9.51
N SER A 70 -5.99 14.25 10.27
CA SER A 70 -4.88 13.27 10.28
C SER A 70 -5.31 11.91 10.86
N VAL A 71 -6.10 11.90 11.94
CA VAL A 71 -6.63 10.68 12.56
C VAL A 71 -7.71 10.04 11.67
N ALA A 72 -8.59 10.85 11.07
CA ALA A 72 -9.59 10.36 10.12
C ALA A 72 -8.94 9.70 8.90
N PHE A 73 -7.87 10.29 8.37
CA PHE A 73 -7.07 9.69 7.29
C PHE A 73 -6.38 8.40 7.74
N MET A 74 -5.82 8.34 8.94
CA MET A 74 -5.22 7.08 9.44
C MET A 74 -6.26 5.97 9.57
N LEU A 75 -7.43 6.27 10.14
CA LEU A 75 -8.51 5.32 10.31
C LEU A 75 -9.02 4.79 8.96
N SER A 76 -9.11 5.63 7.93
CA SER A 76 -9.51 5.17 6.59
C SER A 76 -8.50 4.15 6.03
N THR A 77 -7.19 4.43 6.15
CA THR A 77 -6.15 3.52 5.68
C THR A 77 -6.18 2.17 6.41
N LEU A 78 -6.54 2.15 7.69
CA LEU A 78 -6.62 0.93 8.49
C LEU A 78 -7.91 0.14 8.25
N THR A 79 -9.04 0.79 8.00
CA THR A 79 -10.35 0.15 7.84
C THR A 79 -10.59 -0.39 6.44
N LEU A 80 -10.11 0.28 5.39
CA LEU A 80 -10.28 -0.14 3.99
C LEU A 80 -9.85 -1.60 3.71
N PRO A 81 -8.70 -2.11 4.20
CA PRO A 81 -8.30 -3.51 4.00
C PRO A 81 -9.30 -4.52 4.60
N PHE A 82 -9.85 -4.21 5.77
CA PHE A 82 -10.85 -5.08 6.43
C PHE A 82 -12.17 -5.08 5.66
N ILE A 83 -12.63 -3.90 5.24
CA ILE A 83 -13.84 -3.75 4.42
C ILE A 83 -13.66 -4.48 3.08
N LYS A 84 -12.51 -4.28 2.40
CA LYS A 84 -12.17 -4.99 1.16
C LYS A 84 -12.18 -6.50 1.35
N LYS A 85 -11.60 -7.03 2.43
CA LYS A 85 -11.59 -8.47 2.74
C LYS A 85 -13.01 -9.02 2.93
N LYS A 86 -13.90 -8.27 3.60
CA LYS A 86 -15.31 -8.64 3.72
C LYS A 86 -16.05 -8.56 2.39
N TRP A 87 -15.84 -7.51 1.61
CA TRP A 87 -16.49 -7.34 0.30
C TRP A 87 -16.10 -8.46 -0.68
N VAL A 88 -14.82 -8.84 -0.75
CA VAL A 88 -14.36 -9.98 -1.56
C VAL A 88 -15.05 -11.29 -1.13
N ARG A 89 -15.27 -11.48 0.17
CA ARG A 89 -15.87 -12.71 0.70
C ARG A 89 -17.38 -12.81 0.42
N TYR A 90 -18.11 -11.69 0.52
CA TYR A 90 -19.57 -11.70 0.52
C TYR A 90 -20.20 -11.14 -0.76
N CYS A 91 -19.55 -10.18 -1.42
CA CYS A 91 -20.09 -9.48 -2.59
C CYS A 91 -19.40 -9.91 -3.89
N TRP A 92 -18.13 -10.29 -3.85
CA TRP A 92 -17.43 -10.77 -5.03
C TRP A 92 -17.74 -12.25 -5.27
N LYS A 93 -18.77 -12.51 -6.08
CA LYS A 93 -18.94 -13.80 -6.77
C LYS A 93 -18.15 -13.73 -8.07
N LYS A 94 -17.19 -14.64 -8.25
CA LYS A 94 -16.53 -14.84 -9.54
C LYS A 94 -17.37 -15.77 -10.39
#